data_AF-A0A955R230-F1
#
_entry.id   AF-A0A955R230-F1
#
_cell.length_a   1.000
_cell.length_b   1.000
_cell.length_c   1.000
_cell.angle_alpha   90.00
_cell.angle_beta   90.00
_cell.angle_gamma   90.00
#
_symmetry.space_group_name_H-M   'P 1'
#
loop_
_entity.id
_entity.type
_entity.pdbx_description
1 polymer ?
#
loop_
_entity_poly.entity_id
_entity_poly.type
_entity_poly.pdbx_seq_one_letter_code
_entity_poly.pdbx_strand_id
1 'polypeptide(L)'
;MKRKRSIARQEDGFTLLELIIAMTVVAVIAVLSVFSVRLAVSSQKAGGDKAELYQRLRFIGEQLTEKIASAHPFFLLGKENLPLFARIDPEQLKGKRILAFEGGPESVKFITTAGRLNDIGVESPDFHEVRFFLGKNPKTKETGVILVEKPLSFDTALQDTPESLADAQYITLAPQAAKLKFRYLRINAVEGEGEQPGKKTVKYTEEWVDTIKTEPIEFSGKTSQSLFQSSNGAEGRMSLPRAIEISLSLKEGNADGDDDEFLGEEEEEQEGLIALPAVIIPTHTGQVFERAAIPEDQQDQEKQEEQKKG
;
A
#
# COMPACT_ATOMS: atom_id res chain seq x y z
N MET A 1 -51.46 34.09 -81.26
CA MET A 1 -51.95 34.68 -79.99
C MET A 1 -51.37 33.89 -78.81
N LYS A 2 -50.33 34.41 -78.13
CA LYS A 2 -49.71 33.77 -76.94
C LYS A 2 -50.35 34.35 -75.67
N ARG A 3 -51.05 33.52 -74.87
CA ARG A 3 -51.52 33.92 -73.53
C ARG A 3 -50.33 33.93 -72.57
N LYS A 4 -49.90 35.11 -72.15
CA LYS A 4 -48.99 35.32 -71.01
C LYS A 4 -49.77 34.94 -69.75
N ARG A 5 -49.38 33.86 -69.06
CA ARG A 5 -49.82 33.59 -67.68
C ARG A 5 -49.01 34.51 -66.77
N SER A 6 -49.67 35.45 -66.11
CA SER A 6 -49.09 36.22 -65.01
C SER A 6 -48.99 35.31 -63.79
N ILE A 7 -47.77 35.09 -63.30
CA ILE A 7 -47.53 34.52 -61.98
C ILE A 7 -47.92 35.62 -61.00
N ALA A 8 -49.07 35.47 -60.35
CA ALA A 8 -49.43 36.32 -59.22
C ALA A 8 -48.46 36.00 -58.09
N ARG A 9 -47.60 36.97 -57.76
CA ARG A 9 -46.74 36.92 -56.58
C ARG A 9 -47.65 37.21 -55.38
N GLN A 10 -47.99 36.19 -54.60
CA GLN A 10 -48.61 36.38 -53.29
C GLN A 10 -47.53 36.97 -52.38
N GLU A 11 -47.68 38.24 -52.02
CA GLU A 11 -46.95 38.86 -50.93
C GLU A 11 -47.72 38.54 -49.64
N ASP A 12 -47.45 37.37 -49.07
CA ASP A 12 -48.03 36.98 -47.78
C ASP A 12 -47.38 37.82 -46.67
N GLY A 13 -48.19 38.65 -46.01
CA GLY A 13 -47.77 39.48 -44.88
C GLY A 13 -47.58 38.62 -43.62
N PHE A 14 -46.52 38.90 -42.87
CA PHE A 14 -46.20 38.19 -41.64
C PHE A 14 -47.25 38.45 -40.55
N THR A 15 -47.81 37.40 -39.96
CA THR A 15 -48.82 37.57 -38.90
C THR A 15 -48.14 37.87 -37.55
N LEU A 16 -48.76 38.69 -36.71
CA LEU A 16 -48.25 38.98 -35.35
C LEU A 16 -48.08 37.70 -34.52
N LEU A 17 -48.96 36.71 -34.72
CA LEU A 17 -48.89 35.41 -34.06
C LEU A 17 -47.62 34.64 -34.46
N GLU A 18 -47.30 34.62 -35.75
CA GLU A 18 -46.09 33.96 -36.27
C GLU A 18 -44.81 34.61 -35.70
N LEU A 19 -44.82 35.94 -35.51
CA LEU A 19 -43.73 36.66 -34.84
C LEU A 19 -43.55 36.25 -33.38
N ILE A 20 -44.64 36.15 -32.63
CA ILE A 20 -44.60 35.75 -31.21
C ILE A 20 -44.14 34.29 -31.09
N ILE A 21 -44.62 33.40 -31.97
CA ILE A 21 -44.19 32.00 -32.00
C ILE A 21 -42.71 31.91 -32.33
N ALA A 22 -42.25 32.59 -33.39
CA ALA A 22 -40.84 32.59 -33.78
C ALA A 22 -39.94 33.10 -32.65
N MET A 23 -40.33 34.20 -31.99
CA MET A 23 -39.57 34.78 -30.88
C MET A 23 -39.54 33.86 -29.66
N THR A 24 -40.65 33.16 -29.38
CA THR A 24 -40.72 32.18 -28.29
C THR A 24 -39.82 30.97 -28.55
N VAL A 25 -39.83 30.44 -29.78
CA VAL A 25 -38.95 29.32 -30.17
C VAL A 25 -37.48 29.72 -30.04
N VAL A 26 -37.11 30.92 -30.50
CA VAL A 26 -35.74 31.43 -30.35
C VAL A 26 -35.35 31.57 -28.88
N ALA A 27 -36.23 32.10 -28.02
CA ALA A 27 -35.97 32.22 -26.59
C ALA A 27 -35.76 30.85 -25.92
N VAL A 28 -36.59 29.86 -26.26
CA VAL A 28 -36.44 28.48 -25.73
C VAL A 28 -35.12 27.86 -26.18
N ILE A 29 -34.76 28.00 -27.47
CA ILE A 29 -33.48 27.50 -27.99
C ILE A 29 -32.29 28.15 -27.27
N ALA A 30 -32.36 29.47 -27.01
CA ALA A 30 -31.30 30.18 -26.30
C ALA A 30 -31.12 29.65 -24.86
N VAL A 31 -32.23 29.43 -24.14
CA VAL A 31 -32.21 28.88 -22.78
C VAL A 31 -31.63 27.45 -22.77
N LEU A 32 -32.08 26.58 -23.67
CA LEU A 32 -31.56 25.21 -23.78
C LEU A 32 -30.06 25.19 -24.13
N SER A 33 -29.60 26.13 -24.96
CA SER A 33 -28.18 26.25 -25.30
C SER A 33 -27.34 26.60 -24.08
N VAL A 34 -27.75 27.60 -23.29
CA VAL A 34 -27.06 27.98 -22.05
C VAL A 34 -27.07 26.85 -21.03
N PHE A 35 -28.20 26.15 -20.88
CA PHE A 35 -28.31 25.01 -19.97
C PHE A 35 -27.38 23.87 -20.37
N SER A 36 -27.31 23.54 -21.66
CA SER A 36 -26.44 22.49 -22.19
C SER A 36 -24.97 22.79 -21.93
N VAL A 37 -24.54 24.04 -22.10
CA VAL A 37 -23.16 24.47 -21.81
C VAL A 37 -22.86 24.33 -20.32
N ARG A 38 -23.76 24.77 -19.44
CA ARG A 38 -23.59 24.63 -17.98
C ARG A 38 -23.48 23.16 -17.56
N LEU A 39 -24.34 22.30 -18.10
CA LEU A 39 -24.32 20.87 -17.81
C LEU A 39 -23.02 20.23 -18.31
N ALA A 40 -22.55 20.59 -19.51
CA ALA A 40 -21.30 20.08 -20.06
C ALA A 40 -20.10 20.47 -19.19
N VAL A 41 -20.01 21.74 -18.78
CA VAL A 41 -18.93 22.24 -17.91
C VAL A 41 -18.98 21.57 -16.54
N SER A 42 -20.16 21.45 -15.92
CA SER A 42 -20.32 20.80 -14.62
C SER A 42 -19.94 19.32 -14.68
N SER A 43 -20.33 18.62 -15.75
CA SER A 43 -19.99 17.21 -15.94
C SER A 43 -18.49 17.01 -16.16
N GLN A 44 -17.85 17.95 -16.87
CA GLN A 44 -16.41 17.92 -17.08
C GLN A 44 -15.63 18.17 -15.79
N LYS A 45 -16.05 19.15 -14.97
CA LYS A 45 -15.41 19.43 -13.66
C LYS A 45 -15.53 18.22 -12.74
N ALA A 46 -16.75 17.72 -12.53
CA ALA A 46 -16.98 16.55 -11.69
C ALA A 46 -16.27 15.28 -12.19
N GLY A 47 -16.13 15.12 -13.51
CA GLY A 47 -15.34 14.04 -14.11
C GLY A 47 -13.83 14.22 -13.91
N GLY A 48 -13.34 15.45 -14.04
CA GLY A 48 -11.94 15.81 -13.82
C GLY A 48 -11.48 15.54 -12.39
N ASP A 49 -12.24 16.02 -11.41
CA ASP A 49 -11.93 15.87 -9.98
C ASP A 49 -11.87 14.39 -9.59
N LYS A 50 -12.81 13.57 -10.10
CA LYS A 50 -12.80 12.11 -9.90
C LYS A 50 -11.59 11.46 -10.56
N ALA A 51 -11.27 11.85 -11.80
CA ALA A 51 -10.14 11.27 -12.53
C ALA A 51 -8.80 11.57 -11.82
N GLU A 52 -8.60 12.80 -11.34
CA GLU A 52 -7.43 13.19 -10.56
C GLU A 52 -7.33 12.38 -9.27
N LEU A 53 -8.45 12.22 -8.55
CA LEU A 53 -8.51 11.40 -7.35
C LEU A 53 -8.09 9.96 -7.63
N TYR A 54 -8.62 9.32 -8.67
CA TYR A 54 -8.27 7.94 -9.03
C TYR A 54 -6.81 7.81 -9.47
N GLN A 55 -6.26 8.77 -10.20
CA GLN A 55 -4.84 8.77 -10.58
C GLN A 55 -3.94 8.85 -9.35
N ARG A 56 -4.27 9.75 -8.42
CA ARG A 56 -3.55 9.88 -7.16
C ARG A 56 -3.62 8.59 -6.34
N LEU A 57 -4.82 8.02 -6.21
CA LEU A 57 -5.06 6.76 -5.51
C LEU A 57 -4.25 5.61 -6.11
N ARG A 58 -4.20 5.52 -7.44
CA ARG A 58 -3.39 4.54 -8.14
C ARG A 58 -1.91 4.69 -7.81
N PHE A 59 -1.38 5.90 -7.88
CA PHE A 59 0.01 6.18 -7.53
C PHE A 59 0.31 5.75 -6.08
N ILE A 60 -0.56 6.10 -5.13
CA ILE A 60 -0.42 5.68 -3.72
C ILE A 60 -0.39 4.15 -3.59
N GLY A 61 -1.31 3.46 -4.28
CA GLY A 61 -1.40 2.01 -4.28
C GLY A 61 -0.16 1.34 -4.88
N GLU A 62 0.39 1.89 -5.96
CA GLU A 62 1.63 1.43 -6.59
C GLU A 62 2.82 1.58 -5.64
N GLN A 63 2.95 2.73 -4.97
CA GLN A 63 4.02 2.98 -3.99
C GLN A 63 3.94 2.04 -2.77
N LEU A 64 2.75 1.82 -2.21
CA LEU A 64 2.54 0.85 -1.13
C LEU A 64 2.90 -0.58 -1.58
N THR A 65 2.42 -0.96 -2.76
CA THR A 65 2.64 -2.30 -3.33
C THR A 65 4.11 -2.57 -3.57
N GLU A 66 4.82 -1.66 -4.23
CA GLU A 66 6.24 -1.79 -4.53
C GLU A 66 7.08 -1.96 -3.26
N LYS A 67 6.83 -1.11 -2.26
CA LYS A 67 7.57 -1.12 -0.99
C LYS A 67 7.35 -2.41 -0.22
N ILE A 68 6.09 -2.85 -0.09
CA ILE A 68 5.71 -4.07 0.65
C ILE A 68 6.15 -5.34 -0.09
N ALA A 69 6.02 -5.39 -1.41
CA ALA A 69 6.49 -6.52 -2.21
C ALA A 69 8.02 -6.68 -2.13
N SER A 70 8.73 -5.56 -1.93
CA SER A 70 10.18 -5.52 -1.73
C SER A 70 10.61 -5.59 -0.26
N ALA A 71 9.69 -5.99 0.64
CA ALA A 71 10.03 -6.19 2.04
C ALA A 71 11.10 -7.27 2.19
N HIS A 72 12.17 -6.95 2.90
CA HIS A 72 13.31 -7.83 3.06
C HIS A 72 13.37 -8.39 4.49
N PRO A 73 13.56 -9.71 4.66
CA PRO A 73 13.69 -10.31 5.98
C PRO A 73 15.05 -9.97 6.60
N PHE A 74 15.11 -8.83 7.28
CA PHE A 74 16.31 -8.34 7.95
C PHE A 74 16.31 -8.70 9.43
N PHE A 75 17.41 -9.25 9.95
CA PHE A 75 17.50 -9.70 11.34
C PHE A 75 18.50 -8.88 12.15
N LEU A 76 18.02 -8.28 13.23
CA LEU A 76 18.83 -7.60 14.24
C LEU A 76 19.40 -8.63 15.20
N LEU A 77 20.71 -8.54 15.46
CA LEU A 77 21.32 -9.29 16.55
C LEU A 77 20.96 -8.62 17.87
N GLY A 78 20.61 -9.42 18.86
CA GLY A 78 20.34 -8.92 20.18
C GLY A 78 21.58 -8.32 20.84
N LYS A 79 21.81 -7.01 20.65
CA LYS A 79 22.74 -6.18 21.42
C LYS A 79 21.94 -5.23 22.31
N GLU A 80 22.59 -4.61 23.29
CA GLU A 80 21.98 -3.77 24.35
C GLU A 80 21.09 -2.60 23.83
N ASN A 81 21.16 -2.23 22.55
CA ASN A 81 20.40 -1.14 21.92
C ASN A 81 19.26 -1.63 20.99
N LEU A 82 18.36 -2.47 21.48
CA LEU A 82 17.18 -2.91 20.70
C LEU A 82 15.99 -1.94 20.88
N PRO A 83 15.06 -1.88 19.92
CA PRO A 83 13.92 -0.98 19.96
C PRO A 83 13.04 -1.16 21.21
N LEU A 84 12.63 -0.02 21.80
CA LEU A 84 11.86 0.13 23.05
C LEU A 84 10.59 -0.74 23.17
N PHE A 85 10.07 -1.27 22.06
CA PHE A 85 8.86 -2.11 22.05
C PHE A 85 9.14 -3.57 22.39
N ALA A 86 10.39 -4.02 22.27
CA ALA A 86 10.84 -5.23 22.95
C ALA A 86 10.99 -4.87 24.44
N ARG A 87 9.89 -5.00 25.21
CA ARG A 87 9.94 -5.09 26.68
C ARG A 87 10.64 -6.39 27.10
N ILE A 88 11.85 -6.58 26.62
CA ILE A 88 12.58 -7.83 26.73
C ILE A 88 13.93 -7.45 27.31
N ASP A 89 14.26 -8.09 28.43
CA ASP A 89 15.49 -7.78 29.13
C ASP A 89 16.69 -7.99 28.19
N PRO A 90 17.68 -7.08 28.19
CA PRO A 90 18.90 -7.22 27.39
C PRO A 90 19.61 -8.57 27.59
N GLU A 91 19.48 -9.17 28.78
CA GLU A 91 20.01 -10.51 29.07
C GLU A 91 19.28 -11.62 28.32
N GLN A 92 17.97 -11.49 28.09
CA GLN A 92 17.18 -12.44 27.31
C GLN A 92 17.44 -12.33 25.80
N LEU A 93 18.18 -11.32 25.36
CA LEU A 93 18.47 -11.04 23.95
C LEU A 93 19.88 -11.49 23.52
N LYS A 94 20.76 -11.83 24.46
CA LYS A 94 22.12 -12.30 24.16
C LYS A 94 22.07 -13.56 23.30
N GLY A 95 22.61 -13.46 22.08
CA GLY A 95 22.63 -14.56 21.10
C GLY A 95 21.31 -14.81 20.37
N LYS A 96 20.27 -14.00 20.63
CA LYS A 96 18.99 -14.08 19.94
C LYS A 96 18.93 -13.11 18.75
N ARG A 97 18.07 -13.41 17.78
CA ARG A 97 17.81 -12.54 16.62
C ARG A 97 16.35 -12.10 16.60
N ILE A 98 16.11 -10.89 16.13
CA ILE A 98 14.78 -10.31 15.93
C ILE A 98 14.63 -9.84 14.48
N LEU A 99 13.54 -10.17 13.81
CA LEU A 99 13.19 -9.71 12.47
C LEU A 99 12.74 -8.26 12.58
N ALA A 100 13.33 -7.43 11.74
CA ALA A 100 13.03 -6.03 11.63
C ALA A 100 11.72 -5.81 10.84
N PHE A 101 10.62 -6.29 11.41
CA PHE A 101 9.27 -6.13 10.92
C PHE A 101 8.34 -5.88 12.11
N GLU A 102 7.47 -4.88 12.00
CA GLU A 102 6.44 -4.56 12.97
C GLU A 102 5.15 -4.26 12.20
N GLY A 103 4.11 -5.05 12.48
CA GLY A 103 2.80 -4.87 11.86
C GLY A 103 1.74 -4.56 12.91
N GLY A 104 1.12 -3.39 12.82
CA GLY A 104 -0.04 -3.00 13.61
C GLY A 104 -1.25 -2.70 12.71
N PRO A 105 -2.45 -2.55 13.28
CA PRO A 105 -3.68 -2.42 12.49
C PRO A 105 -3.70 -1.15 11.63
N GLU A 106 -3.00 -0.09 12.01
CA GLU A 106 -2.99 1.20 11.30
C GLU A 106 -1.58 1.66 10.91
N SER A 107 -0.56 0.83 11.17
CA SER A 107 0.81 1.12 10.80
C SER A 107 1.62 -0.14 10.55
N VAL A 108 2.49 -0.09 9.54
CA VAL A 108 3.45 -1.16 9.28
C VAL A 108 4.84 -0.54 9.12
N LYS A 109 5.84 -1.20 9.71
CA LYS A 109 7.24 -0.76 9.71
C LYS A 109 8.13 -1.95 9.37
N PHE A 110 9.02 -1.79 8.41
CA PHE A 110 9.86 -2.89 7.92
C PHE A 110 11.06 -2.40 7.13
N ILE A 111 11.98 -3.31 6.81
CA ILE A 111 13.13 -3.05 5.95
C ILE A 111 12.78 -3.41 4.51
N THR A 112 13.11 -2.55 3.54
CA THR A 112 12.86 -2.77 2.11
C THR A 112 14.10 -2.52 1.27
N THR A 113 14.14 -3.11 0.09
CA THR A 113 15.13 -2.86 -0.97
C THR A 113 14.59 -1.95 -2.09
N ALA A 114 13.31 -1.60 -2.09
CA ALA A 114 12.73 -0.73 -3.12
C ALA A 114 13.25 0.69 -2.97
N GLY A 115 13.81 1.29 -4.03
CA GLY A 115 14.44 2.61 -4.01
C GLY A 115 13.59 3.71 -3.38
N ARG A 116 14.20 4.64 -2.66
CA ARG A 116 13.49 5.75 -1.97
C ARG A 116 12.80 6.67 -2.96
N LEU A 117 11.67 7.26 -2.56
CA LEU A 117 10.84 8.03 -3.50
C LEU A 117 11.57 9.24 -4.09
N ASN A 118 12.47 9.86 -3.31
CA ASN A 118 13.19 11.06 -3.71
C ASN A 118 14.59 10.78 -4.29
N ASP A 119 15.06 9.53 -4.30
CA ASP A 119 16.42 9.17 -4.75
C ASP A 119 16.43 8.87 -6.27
N ILE A 120 15.96 9.82 -7.09
CA ILE A 120 15.96 9.68 -8.54
C ILE A 120 17.40 9.80 -9.06
N GLY A 121 17.96 8.70 -9.58
CA GLY A 121 19.28 8.69 -10.22
C GLY A 121 20.47 8.65 -9.25
N VAL A 122 20.22 8.39 -7.96
CA VAL A 122 21.26 8.16 -6.94
C VAL A 122 21.25 6.67 -6.60
N GLU A 123 22.43 6.07 -6.38
CA GLU A 123 22.51 4.73 -5.78
C GLU A 123 21.84 4.78 -4.40
N SER A 124 20.57 4.37 -4.34
CA SER A 124 19.86 4.20 -3.07
C SER A 124 20.59 3.13 -2.26
N PRO A 125 20.70 3.27 -0.93
CA PRO A 125 21.28 2.21 -0.12
C PRO A 125 20.50 0.91 -0.34
N ASP A 126 21.22 -0.21 -0.44
CA ASP A 126 20.64 -1.54 -0.71
C ASP A 126 19.44 -1.86 0.19
N PHE A 127 19.44 -1.34 1.42
CA PHE A 127 18.35 -1.48 2.39
C PHE A 127 18.05 -0.17 3.12
N HIS A 128 16.78 0.08 3.40
CA HIS A 128 16.36 1.14 4.29
C HIS A 128 15.07 0.78 5.03
N GLU A 129 14.79 1.52 6.11
CA GLU A 129 13.59 1.34 6.89
C GLU A 129 12.46 2.20 6.32
N VAL A 130 11.29 1.60 6.19
CA VAL A 130 10.06 2.27 5.80
C VAL A 130 8.99 2.08 6.85
N ARG A 131 8.18 3.12 7.05
CA ARG A 131 6.98 3.07 7.88
C ARG A 131 5.83 3.73 7.16
N PHE A 132 4.70 3.05 7.11
CA PHE A 132 3.41 3.63 6.74
C PHE A 132 2.55 3.77 7.99
N PHE A 133 1.90 4.92 8.16
CA PHE A 133 0.90 5.12 9.21
C PHE A 133 -0.06 6.25 8.84
N LEU A 134 -1.24 6.24 9.46
CA LEU A 134 -2.15 7.37 9.42
C LEU A 134 -1.74 8.39 10.48
N GLY A 135 -1.51 9.64 10.09
CA GLY A 135 -1.09 10.66 11.04
C GLY A 135 -0.82 12.02 10.42
N LYS A 136 -0.08 12.86 11.16
CA LYS A 136 0.28 14.22 10.76
C LYS A 136 1.74 14.29 10.34
N ASN A 137 2.00 14.81 9.14
CA ASN A 137 3.37 15.04 8.68
C ASN A 137 4.04 16.09 9.57
N PRO A 138 5.19 15.81 10.20
CA PRO A 138 5.84 16.75 11.10
C PRO A 138 6.35 18.01 10.37
N LYS A 139 6.69 17.90 9.08
CA LYS A 139 7.20 19.00 8.25
C LYS A 139 6.06 19.83 7.64
N THR A 140 5.13 19.19 6.92
CA THR A 140 4.06 19.92 6.21
C THR A 140 2.82 20.20 7.06
N LYS A 141 2.69 19.54 8.22
CA LYS A 141 1.50 19.57 9.10
C LYS A 141 0.22 19.03 8.47
N GLU A 142 0.29 18.47 7.26
CA GLU A 142 -0.83 17.80 6.61
C GLU A 142 -1.17 16.50 7.33
N THR A 143 -2.45 16.15 7.36
CA THR A 143 -2.92 14.88 7.93
C THR A 143 -3.27 13.92 6.79
N GLY A 144 -2.88 12.65 6.94
CA GLY A 144 -3.10 11.64 5.91
C GLY A 144 -2.27 10.39 6.11
N VAL A 145 -2.12 9.58 5.06
CA VAL A 145 -1.16 8.47 5.04
C VAL A 145 0.24 9.05 4.90
N ILE A 146 1.07 8.80 5.90
CA ILE A 146 2.46 9.23 5.96
C ILE A 146 3.35 8.03 5.65
N LEU A 147 4.26 8.22 4.69
CA LEU A 147 5.41 7.37 4.46
C LEU A 147 6.62 8.02 5.13
N VAL A 148 7.30 7.25 5.97
CA VAL A 148 8.61 7.60 6.51
C VAL A 148 9.65 6.69 5.90
N GLU A 149 10.68 7.26 5.30
CA GLU A 149 11.85 6.54 4.80
C GLU A 149 13.07 7.05 5.56
N LYS A 150 13.87 6.14 6.14
CA LYS A 150 15.14 6.51 6.78
C LYS A 150 16.25 5.52 6.47
N PRO A 151 17.52 5.98 6.45
CA PRO A 151 18.67 5.08 6.36
C PRO A 151 18.64 3.97 7.40
N LEU A 152 19.02 2.78 6.98
CA LEU A 152 19.19 1.66 7.89
C LEU A 152 20.43 1.89 8.76
N SER A 153 20.21 2.05 10.06
CA SER A 153 21.26 2.05 11.07
C SER A 153 21.07 0.84 11.98
N PHE A 154 22.09 0.00 12.09
CA PHE A 154 22.00 -1.24 12.88
C PHE A 154 21.74 -0.98 14.37
N ASP A 155 22.17 0.17 14.89
CA ASP A 155 22.03 0.53 16.31
C ASP A 155 20.66 1.13 16.65
N THR A 156 19.95 1.65 15.64
CA THR A 156 18.66 2.36 15.83
C THR A 156 17.54 1.84 14.93
N ALA A 157 17.72 0.67 14.33
CA ALA A 157 16.73 0.02 13.49
C ALA A 157 15.41 -0.18 14.26
N LEU A 158 14.31 0.16 13.59
CA LEU A 158 12.94 0.21 14.10
C LEU A 158 12.68 1.18 15.25
N GLN A 159 13.68 1.93 15.71
CA GLN A 159 13.50 2.94 16.74
C GLN A 159 12.95 4.24 16.15
N ASP A 160 12.14 4.96 16.94
CA ASP A 160 11.64 6.30 16.62
C ASP A 160 12.26 7.34 17.57
N THR A 161 13.56 7.23 17.84
CA THR A 161 14.30 8.23 18.64
C THR A 161 14.67 9.45 17.79
N PRO A 162 14.88 10.64 18.39
CA PRO A 162 15.30 11.83 17.65
C PRO A 162 16.54 11.60 16.78
N GLU A 163 17.53 10.85 17.26
CA GLU A 163 18.74 10.48 16.50
C GLU A 163 18.40 9.60 15.30
N SER A 164 17.56 8.57 15.49
CA SER A 164 17.17 7.67 14.41
C SER A 164 16.34 8.34 13.31
N LEU A 165 15.65 9.45 13.66
CA LEU A 165 14.78 10.20 12.76
C LEU A 165 15.44 11.45 12.18
N ALA A 166 16.70 11.73 12.52
CA ALA A 166 17.42 12.92 12.06
C ALA A 166 17.47 13.02 10.53
N ASP A 167 17.75 11.89 9.87
CA ASP A 167 17.83 11.76 8.41
C ASP A 167 16.55 11.19 7.78
N ALA A 168 15.45 11.13 8.55
CA ALA A 168 14.19 10.59 8.05
C ALA A 168 13.49 11.57 7.09
N GLN A 169 13.02 11.00 5.97
CA GLN A 169 12.15 11.67 5.02
C GLN A 169 10.69 11.37 5.38
N TYR A 170 9.86 12.40 5.40
CA TYR A 170 8.43 12.31 5.68
C TYR A 170 7.66 12.76 4.45
N ILE A 171 6.89 11.84 3.86
CA ILE A 171 6.15 12.05 2.63
C ILE A 171 4.66 11.83 2.93
N THR A 172 3.83 12.82 2.61
CA THR A 172 2.37 12.68 2.69
C THR A 172 1.87 12.04 1.40
N LEU A 173 1.60 10.73 1.41
CA LEU A 173 1.14 10.00 0.23
C LEU A 173 -0.33 10.32 -0.08
N ALA A 174 -1.17 10.26 0.95
CA ALA A 174 -2.61 10.46 0.82
C ALA A 174 -3.10 11.49 1.85
N PRO A 175 -3.00 12.80 1.56
CA PRO A 175 -3.68 13.84 2.32
C PRO A 175 -5.18 13.53 2.45
N GLN A 176 -5.75 13.87 3.59
CA GLN A 176 -7.18 13.66 3.89
C GLN A 176 -7.61 12.19 3.90
N ALA A 177 -6.67 11.24 4.01
CA ALA A 177 -7.02 9.87 4.36
C ALA A 177 -7.74 9.85 5.72
N ALA A 178 -8.89 9.18 5.74
CA ALA A 178 -9.72 9.02 6.92
C ALA A 178 -9.40 7.73 7.67
N LYS A 179 -9.12 6.64 6.93
CA LYS A 179 -8.87 5.32 7.49
C LYS A 179 -7.75 4.62 6.73
N LEU A 180 -6.86 3.95 7.46
CA LEU A 180 -5.83 3.07 6.93
C LEU A 180 -5.82 1.81 7.80
N LYS A 181 -6.07 0.64 7.19
CA LYS A 181 -6.07 -0.63 7.91
C LYS A 181 -5.14 -1.63 7.24
N PHE A 182 -4.37 -2.35 8.06
CA PHE A 182 -3.53 -3.46 7.66
C PHE A 182 -4.01 -4.77 8.30
N ARG A 183 -3.96 -5.85 7.53
CA ARG A 183 -4.09 -7.23 8.03
C ARG A 183 -3.00 -8.09 7.42
N TYR A 184 -2.61 -9.13 8.12
CA TYR A 184 -1.42 -9.91 7.79
C TYR A 184 -1.76 -11.39 7.71
N LEU A 185 -1.36 -12.03 6.61
CA LEU A 185 -1.52 -13.47 6.43
C LEU A 185 -0.34 -14.20 7.07
N ARG A 186 -0.60 -14.85 8.21
CA ARG A 186 0.37 -15.67 8.93
C ARG A 186 0.23 -17.13 8.53
N ILE A 187 1.36 -17.80 8.33
CA ILE A 187 1.41 -19.25 8.11
C ILE A 187 2.01 -19.90 9.36
N ASN A 188 1.27 -20.81 9.98
CA ASN A 188 1.77 -21.66 11.05
C ASN A 188 1.93 -23.08 10.50
N ALA A 189 3.07 -23.73 10.73
CA ALA A 189 3.14 -25.17 10.52
C ALA A 189 2.86 -25.93 11.80
N VAL A 190 2.08 -26.97 11.64
CA VAL A 190 1.71 -27.93 12.66
C VAL A 190 2.35 -29.24 12.26
N GLU A 191 3.12 -29.85 13.17
CA GLU A 191 3.61 -31.21 12.96
C GLU A 191 2.40 -32.16 12.93
N GLY A 192 2.26 -32.88 11.83
CA GLY A 192 1.27 -33.94 11.64
C GLY A 192 1.92 -35.32 11.67
N GLU A 193 1.23 -36.29 12.26
CA GLU A 193 1.58 -37.70 12.13
C GLU A 193 1.41 -38.12 10.67
N GLY A 194 2.49 -38.53 10.01
CA GLY A 194 2.40 -39.02 8.64
C GLY A 194 1.78 -40.40 8.57
N GLU A 195 1.27 -40.75 7.38
CA GLU A 195 0.65 -42.04 7.07
C GLU A 195 1.62 -43.25 7.21
N GLN A 196 2.92 -43.00 7.42
CA GLN A 196 3.92 -44.03 7.69
C GLN A 196 4.57 -43.79 9.06
N PRO A 197 4.73 -44.84 9.89
CA PRO A 197 5.41 -44.73 11.18
C PRO A 197 6.84 -44.22 10.97
N GLY A 198 7.15 -43.09 11.61
CA GLY A 198 8.46 -42.43 11.54
C GLY A 198 8.60 -41.29 10.52
N LYS A 199 7.60 -41.04 9.65
CA LYS A 199 7.62 -39.92 8.71
C LYS A 199 6.77 -38.77 9.25
N LYS A 200 7.41 -37.75 9.84
CA LYS A 200 6.71 -36.51 10.22
C LYS A 200 6.23 -35.79 8.96
N THR A 201 4.95 -35.43 8.90
CA THR A 201 4.43 -34.54 7.85
C THR A 201 4.24 -33.16 8.45
N VAL A 202 4.50 -32.12 7.66
CA VAL A 202 4.31 -30.73 8.10
C VAL A 202 3.04 -30.22 7.45
N LYS A 203 2.02 -29.91 8.25
CA LYS A 203 0.77 -29.32 7.76
C LYS A 203 0.81 -27.80 7.96
N TYR A 204 0.47 -27.05 6.92
CA TYR A 204 0.39 -25.60 6.98
C TYR A 204 -1.03 -25.13 7.27
N THR A 205 -1.15 -24.16 8.16
CA THR A 205 -2.41 -23.46 8.47
C THR A 205 -2.21 -21.97 8.23
N GLU A 206 -3.23 -21.33 7.68
CA GLU A 206 -3.22 -19.92 7.31
C GLU A 206 -4.20 -19.15 8.20
N GLU A 207 -3.77 -18.01 8.71
CA GLU A 207 -4.58 -17.15 9.59
C GLU A 207 -4.35 -15.67 9.26
N TRP A 208 -5.44 -14.92 9.12
CA TRP A 208 -5.37 -13.47 9.01
C TRP A 208 -5.38 -12.82 10.39
N VAL A 209 -4.33 -12.07 10.70
CA VAL A 209 -4.17 -11.36 11.97
C VAL A 209 -4.05 -9.85 11.75
N ASP A 210 -4.51 -9.06 12.71
CA ASP A 210 -4.47 -7.58 12.62
C ASP A 210 -3.16 -7.00 13.18
N THR A 211 -2.29 -7.84 13.75
CA THR A 211 -1.02 -7.42 14.37
C THR A 211 0.01 -8.53 14.26
N ILE A 212 1.25 -8.17 13.95
CA ILE A 212 2.43 -9.03 14.01
C ILE A 212 3.45 -8.36 14.93
N LYS A 213 3.70 -9.01 16.07
CA LYS A 213 4.81 -8.69 16.96
C LYS A 213 5.88 -9.74 16.80
N THR A 214 7.10 -9.29 16.58
CA THR A 214 8.22 -10.18 16.34
C THR A 214 8.91 -10.48 17.67
N GLU A 215 8.93 -11.76 18.07
CA GLU A 215 9.56 -12.21 19.33
C GLU A 215 11.01 -12.69 19.09
N PRO A 216 11.97 -12.45 20.00
CA PRO A 216 13.34 -12.90 19.84
C PRO A 216 13.47 -14.42 19.86
N ILE A 217 14.26 -14.97 18.94
CA ILE A 217 14.50 -16.42 18.83
C ILE A 217 15.99 -16.74 19.02
N GLU A 218 16.26 -17.85 19.71
CA GLU A 218 17.61 -18.41 19.86
C GLU A 218 18.15 -18.94 18.54
N PHE A 219 19.34 -18.49 18.16
CA PHE A 219 20.00 -18.93 16.94
C PHE A 219 20.98 -20.07 17.22
N SER A 220 20.70 -21.28 16.73
CA SER A 220 21.58 -22.45 16.87
C SER A 220 22.34 -22.86 15.59
N GLY A 221 22.23 -22.07 14.50
CA GLY A 221 22.84 -22.38 13.20
C GLY A 221 24.29 -21.88 13.06
N LYS A 222 25.14 -22.60 12.30
CA LYS A 222 26.53 -22.18 12.02
C LYS A 222 26.66 -21.10 10.93
N THR A 223 25.59 -20.81 10.18
CA THR A 223 25.61 -19.89 9.02
C THR A 223 24.27 -19.16 8.85
N SER A 224 24.31 -17.89 8.41
CA SER A 224 23.13 -17.06 8.12
C SER A 224 22.14 -17.68 7.12
N GLN A 225 22.61 -18.51 6.18
CA GLN A 225 21.78 -19.23 5.20
C GLN A 225 20.88 -20.32 5.81
N SER A 226 21.26 -20.90 6.96
CA SER A 226 20.47 -21.94 7.63
C SER A 226 19.13 -21.44 8.22
N LEU A 227 18.97 -20.12 8.37
CA LEU A 227 17.71 -19.47 8.78
C LEU A 227 16.64 -19.54 7.67
N PHE A 228 17.06 -19.55 6.41
CA PHE A 228 16.19 -19.53 5.24
C PHE A 228 16.01 -20.92 4.59
N GLN A 229 16.89 -21.89 4.88
CA GLN A 229 16.98 -23.16 4.15
C GLN A 229 16.05 -24.29 4.60
N SER A 230 15.40 -24.18 5.76
CA SER A 230 14.52 -25.25 6.22
C SER A 230 13.08 -24.73 6.25
N SER A 231 12.20 -25.57 5.71
CA SER A 231 10.80 -25.35 5.37
C SER A 231 10.10 -24.24 6.14
N ASN A 232 9.34 -23.40 5.41
CA ASN A 232 8.38 -22.44 5.96
C ASN A 232 7.63 -23.06 7.16
N GLY A 233 7.28 -22.25 8.16
CA GLY A 233 6.33 -22.56 9.22
C GLY A 233 6.75 -23.50 10.36
N ALA A 234 7.96 -24.06 10.41
CA ALA A 234 8.40 -24.81 11.61
C ALA A 234 8.26 -23.97 12.89
N GLU A 235 7.81 -24.57 14.00
CA GLU A 235 7.67 -23.88 15.29
C GLU A 235 8.97 -23.13 15.65
N GLY A 236 8.84 -21.84 15.98
CA GLY A 236 9.98 -20.98 16.31
C GLY A 236 10.76 -20.38 15.13
N ARG A 237 10.23 -20.39 13.89
CA ARG A 237 10.81 -19.64 12.76
C ARG A 237 10.15 -18.28 12.53
N MET A 238 11.00 -17.32 12.17
CA MET A 238 10.63 -15.93 11.96
C MET A 238 10.66 -15.61 10.46
N SER A 239 9.49 -15.39 9.90
CA SER A 239 9.28 -15.04 8.50
C SER A 239 8.40 -13.81 8.39
N LEU A 240 8.56 -13.05 7.31
CA LEU A 240 7.60 -12.02 6.95
C LEU A 240 6.18 -12.62 6.82
N PRO A 241 5.12 -11.84 7.06
CA PRO A 241 3.76 -12.27 6.71
C PRO A 241 3.72 -12.65 5.25
N ARG A 242 2.99 -13.71 4.88
CA ARG A 242 2.94 -14.19 3.49
C ARG A 242 2.35 -13.15 2.54
N ALA A 243 1.36 -12.41 3.04
CA ALA A 243 0.72 -11.30 2.36
C ALA A 243 0.23 -10.27 3.37
N ILE A 244 0.05 -9.04 2.90
CA ILE A 244 -0.52 -7.92 3.65
C ILE A 244 -1.75 -7.43 2.90
N GLU A 245 -2.89 -7.39 3.57
CA GLU A 245 -4.11 -6.76 3.10
C GLU A 245 -4.13 -5.30 3.56
N ILE A 246 -4.38 -4.38 2.63
CA ILE A 246 -4.46 -2.94 2.92
C ILE A 246 -5.84 -2.44 2.54
N SER A 247 -6.47 -1.69 3.44
CA SER A 247 -7.69 -0.92 3.17
C SER A 247 -7.45 0.55 3.46
N LEU A 248 -7.83 1.42 2.53
CA LEU A 248 -7.66 2.88 2.63
C LEU A 248 -9.00 3.56 2.32
N SER A 249 -9.35 4.59 3.08
CA SER A 249 -10.51 5.44 2.81
C SER A 249 -10.09 6.90 2.84
N LEU A 250 -10.58 7.68 1.89
CA LEU A 250 -10.36 9.13 1.82
C LEU A 250 -11.62 9.88 2.20
N LYS A 251 -11.47 11.08 2.77
CA LYS A 251 -12.55 12.05 2.83
C LYS A 251 -12.78 12.63 1.43
N GLU A 252 -14.02 12.70 1.01
CA GLU A 252 -14.43 13.45 -0.17
C GLU A 252 -14.18 14.93 0.14
N GLY A 253 -13.18 15.52 -0.51
CA GLY A 253 -12.85 16.93 -0.32
C GLY A 253 -13.82 17.78 -1.14
N ASN A 254 -14.58 18.65 -0.47
CA ASN A 254 -15.10 19.85 -1.12
C ASN A 254 -13.90 20.73 -1.49
N ALA A 255 -13.41 20.58 -2.72
CA ALA A 255 -12.52 21.53 -3.35
C ALA A 255 -13.35 22.74 -3.81
N ASP A 256 -13.78 23.57 -2.86
CA ASP A 256 -14.06 24.99 -3.00
C ASP A 256 -14.67 25.45 -1.65
N GLY A 257 -14.03 26.42 -1.02
CA GLY A 257 -14.57 27.07 0.18
C GLY A 257 -15.74 27.94 -0.24
N ASP A 258 -16.95 27.42 -0.05
CA ASP A 258 -18.14 28.25 0.07
C ASP A 258 -18.58 28.19 1.54
N ASP A 259 -18.47 29.35 2.17
CA ASP A 259 -19.01 29.64 3.50
C ASP A 259 -20.54 29.56 3.42
N ASP A 260 -21.12 28.40 3.72
CA ASP A 260 -22.53 28.31 4.10
C ASP A 260 -22.62 27.86 5.56
N GLU A 261 -22.64 28.87 6.44
CA GLU A 261 -23.18 28.75 7.79
C GLU A 261 -24.67 28.38 7.71
N PHE A 262 -25.00 27.11 7.94
CA PHE A 262 -26.29 26.78 8.54
C PHE A 262 -26.23 25.52 9.40
N LEU A 263 -26.64 25.68 10.66
CA LEU A 263 -26.54 24.72 11.75
C LEU A 263 -27.47 23.51 11.56
N GLY A 264 -26.95 22.32 11.88
CA GLY A 264 -27.72 21.11 12.12
C GLY A 264 -26.85 20.09 12.86
N GLU A 265 -27.25 19.76 14.09
CA GLU A 265 -26.56 18.84 14.98
C GLU A 265 -26.74 17.37 14.56
N GLU A 266 -25.65 16.60 14.71
CA GLU A 266 -25.58 15.17 15.01
C GLU A 266 -26.42 14.18 14.18
N GLU A 267 -25.87 13.78 13.02
CA GLU A 267 -25.86 12.36 12.61
C GLU A 267 -24.44 12.01 12.12
N GLU A 268 -23.76 11.08 12.81
CA GLU A 268 -22.48 10.49 12.35
C GLU A 268 -22.75 9.60 11.13
N GLU A 269 -23.05 10.21 9.99
CA GLU A 269 -23.21 9.48 8.75
C GLU A 269 -21.86 9.36 8.03
N GLN A 270 -21.58 8.15 7.57
CA GLN A 270 -20.46 7.74 6.73
C GLN A 270 -20.58 8.33 5.30
N GLU A 271 -21.27 9.46 5.15
CA GLU A 271 -21.47 10.17 3.91
C GLU A 271 -20.21 10.97 3.57
N GLY A 272 -19.70 10.76 2.35
CA GLY A 272 -18.47 11.40 1.86
C GLY A 272 -17.16 10.64 2.14
N LEU A 273 -17.19 9.33 2.46
CA LEU A 273 -15.97 8.51 2.48
C LEU A 273 -15.84 7.68 1.20
N ILE A 274 -14.76 7.92 0.46
CA ILE A 274 -14.40 7.11 -0.71
C ILE A 274 -13.48 5.99 -0.24
N ALA A 275 -14.04 4.79 -0.09
CA ALA A 275 -13.30 3.59 0.29
C ALA A 275 -12.65 2.93 -0.94
N LEU A 276 -11.38 2.58 -0.81
CA LEU A 276 -10.69 1.74 -1.79
C LEU A 276 -11.03 0.27 -1.57
N PRO A 277 -11.06 -0.54 -2.64
CA PRO A 277 -11.08 -1.98 -2.49
C PRO A 277 -9.83 -2.42 -1.72
N ALA A 278 -9.99 -3.40 -0.84
CA ALA A 278 -8.86 -3.97 -0.14
C ALA A 278 -7.88 -4.59 -1.16
N VAL A 279 -6.58 -4.30 -1.02
CA VAL A 279 -5.53 -4.83 -1.89
C VAL A 279 -4.69 -5.80 -1.08
N ILE A 280 -4.53 -7.03 -1.59
CA ILE A 280 -3.67 -8.05 -1.00
C ILE A 280 -2.33 -8.06 -1.73
N ILE A 281 -1.26 -7.74 -1.00
CA ILE A 281 0.10 -7.66 -1.52
C ILE A 281 0.91 -8.81 -0.95
N PRO A 282 1.44 -9.74 -1.77
CA PRO A 282 2.36 -10.75 -1.29
C PRO A 282 3.71 -10.12 -0.98
N THR A 283 4.34 -10.51 0.13
CA THR A 283 5.68 -10.01 0.53
C THR A 283 6.82 -10.83 -0.08
N HIS A 284 6.49 -11.92 -0.77
CA HIS A 284 7.44 -12.89 -1.33
C HIS A 284 7.30 -13.04 -2.86
N THR A 285 7.02 -11.94 -3.57
CA THR A 285 7.01 -11.97 -5.03
C THR A 285 8.45 -11.86 -5.57
N GLY A 286 9.21 -12.95 -5.58
CA GLY A 286 10.40 -13.02 -6.46
C GLY A 286 11.68 -13.70 -5.94
N GLN A 287 11.76 -14.15 -4.69
CA GLN A 287 12.92 -14.95 -4.22
C GLN A 287 12.48 -16.36 -3.84
N VAL A 288 12.24 -17.19 -4.87
CA VAL A 288 12.48 -18.62 -4.72
C VAL A 288 13.99 -18.74 -4.73
N PHE A 289 14.60 -19.10 -3.60
CA PHE A 289 15.97 -19.62 -3.61
C PHE A 289 15.92 -20.91 -4.44
N GLU A 290 16.22 -20.81 -5.74
CA GLU A 290 16.51 -21.99 -6.54
C GLU A 290 17.61 -22.74 -5.79
N ARG A 291 17.29 -23.99 -5.41
CA ARG A 291 18.32 -24.92 -4.97
C ARG A 291 19.29 -25.04 -6.14
N ALA A 292 20.49 -24.50 -6.00
CA ALA A 292 21.59 -25.01 -6.78
C ALA A 292 21.66 -26.50 -6.46
N ALA A 293 21.23 -27.34 -7.40
CA ALA A 293 21.46 -28.77 -7.31
C ALA A 293 22.97 -28.92 -7.20
N ILE A 294 23.45 -29.39 -6.05
CA ILE A 294 24.83 -29.83 -5.91
C ILE A 294 24.98 -30.93 -6.96
N PRO A 295 25.90 -30.80 -7.94
CA PRO A 295 26.14 -31.86 -8.92
C PRO A 295 26.43 -33.16 -8.17
N GLU A 296 25.80 -34.27 -8.58
CA GLU A 296 25.93 -35.59 -7.94
C GLU A 296 27.41 -35.99 -7.74
N ASP A 297 28.29 -35.48 -8.61
CA ASP A 297 29.73 -35.69 -8.62
C ASP A 297 30.46 -35.23 -7.32
N GLN A 298 29.86 -34.35 -6.50
CA GLN A 298 30.45 -33.90 -5.23
C GLN A 298 29.96 -34.69 -4.00
N GLN A 299 28.83 -35.42 -4.09
CA GLN A 299 28.36 -36.25 -2.97
C GLN A 299 29.17 -37.54 -2.81
N ASP A 300 29.78 -38.02 -3.89
CA ASP A 300 30.60 -39.23 -3.86
C ASP A 300 32.02 -38.99 -3.33
N GLN A 301 32.51 -37.75 -3.37
CA GLN A 301 33.82 -37.40 -2.81
C GLN A 301 33.79 -37.26 -1.28
N GLU A 302 32.73 -36.67 -0.70
CA GLU A 302 32.60 -36.57 0.76
C GLU A 302 32.42 -37.94 1.44
N LYS A 303 31.70 -38.88 0.80
CA LYS A 303 31.57 -40.25 1.33
C LYS A 303 32.86 -41.06 1.27
N GLN A 304 33.76 -40.77 0.33
CA GLN A 304 35.06 -41.45 0.23
C GLN A 304 36.10 -40.89 1.20
N GLU A 305 36.01 -39.62 1.60
CA GLU A 305 36.89 -39.05 2.63
C GLU A 305 36.51 -39.48 4.05
N GLU A 306 35.22 -39.68 4.35
CA GLU A 306 34.79 -40.19 5.66
C GLU A 306 35.17 -41.66 5.89
N GLN A 307 35.21 -42.50 4.85
CA GLN A 307 35.67 -43.90 4.98
C GLN A 307 37.18 -44.06 5.13
N LYS A 308 37.98 -43.02 4.84
CA LYS A 308 39.45 -43.06 5.04
C LYS A 308 39.91 -42.58 6.42
N LYS A 309 39.00 -42.12 7.28
CA LYS A 309 39.31 -41.65 8.65
C LYS A 309 38.70 -42.52 9.76
N GLY A 310 38.14 -43.68 9.41
CA GLY A 310 37.68 -44.71 10.36
C GLY A 310 38.67 -45.86 10.50
#